data_AF-A0A7W0F8D5-F1
#
_entry.id   AF-A0A7W0F8D5-F1
#
_cell.length_a   1.000
_cell.length_b   1.000
_cell.length_c   1.000
_cell.angle_alpha   90.00
_cell.angle_beta   90.00
_cell.angle_gamma   90.00
#
_symmetry.space_group_name_H-M   'P 1'
#
loop_
_entity.id
_entity.type
_entity.pdbx_description
1 polymer ?
#
loop_
_entity_poly.entity_id
_entity_poly.type
_entity_poly.pdbx_seq_one_letter_code
_entity_poly.pdbx_strand_id
1 'polypeptide(L)'
;LRFEDIQSNSNRQYISLDYAFASSGSYDSGAAARRSEEKSLAKQGKTEKKAEKERLKAEKKAEKERLKAEEQAAQTKTEMKEHYNKGSELYAAGKYKKAIKEWEEVLELDPQHQQSKDSIEKARKKLQE
;
A
#
# COMPACT_ATOMS: atom_id res chain seq x y z
N LEU A 1 -2.79 -49.97 -9.98
CA LEU A 1 -3.02 -49.35 -8.66
C LEU A 1 -1.78 -48.55 -8.32
N ARG A 2 -1.76 -47.27 -7.96
CA ARG A 2 -2.73 -46.19 -7.81
C ARG A 2 -1.85 -44.93 -7.69
N PHE A 3 -2.26 -43.83 -8.33
CA PHE A 3 -1.71 -42.49 -8.08
C PHE A 3 -1.82 -42.16 -6.59
N GLU A 4 -0.74 -41.76 -5.93
CA GLU A 4 -0.83 -40.84 -4.78
C GLU A 4 0.50 -40.16 -4.48
N ASP A 5 0.38 -38.84 -4.44
CA ASP A 5 1.11 -37.81 -3.71
C ASP A 5 2.56 -37.39 -4.00
N ILE A 6 2.59 -36.08 -4.28
CA ILE A 6 3.68 -35.13 -4.34
C ILE A 6 3.95 -34.69 -2.89
N GLN A 7 5.20 -34.27 -2.64
CA GLN A 7 5.65 -33.40 -1.54
C GLN A 7 6.12 -34.11 -0.26
N SER A 8 7.45 -34.10 -0.06
CA SER A 8 8.00 -33.10 0.86
C SER A 8 9.52 -33.05 0.76
N ASN A 9 9.98 -31.82 0.56
CA ASN A 9 11.32 -31.32 0.72
C ASN A 9 11.99 -31.84 2.01
N SER A 10 13.07 -32.62 1.90
CA SER A 10 14.28 -32.43 2.71
C SER A 10 15.34 -33.49 2.48
N ASN A 11 16.57 -33.00 2.44
CA ASN A 11 17.78 -33.72 2.82
C ASN A 11 18.24 -34.91 1.97
N ARG A 12 19.26 -34.57 1.17
CA ARG A 12 20.59 -35.15 1.32
C ARG A 12 20.59 -36.68 1.28
N GLN A 13 20.48 -37.25 0.07
CA GLN A 13 21.02 -38.57 -0.17
C GLN A 13 22.15 -38.48 -1.18
N TYR A 14 23.34 -38.64 -0.61
CA TYR A 14 24.62 -38.94 -1.22
C TYR A 14 24.48 -39.61 -2.58
N ILE A 15 24.93 -38.93 -3.62
CA ILE A 15 25.15 -39.52 -4.93
C ILE A 15 26.35 -40.47 -4.77
N SER A 16 26.06 -41.75 -4.57
CA SER A 16 27.03 -42.83 -4.73
C SER A 16 27.33 -42.97 -6.21
N LEU A 17 28.26 -42.18 -6.75
CA LEU A 17 28.85 -42.42 -8.08
C LEU A 17 30.30 -41.92 -8.22
N ASP A 18 30.96 -41.49 -7.15
CA ASP A 18 32.37 -41.05 -7.21
C ASP A 18 33.40 -42.12 -6.80
N TYR A 19 32.99 -43.28 -6.26
CA TYR A 19 33.95 -44.25 -5.70
C TYR A 19 34.50 -45.30 -6.70
N ALA A 20 34.22 -45.17 -8.00
CA ALA A 20 34.71 -46.13 -9.00
C ALA A 20 35.66 -45.53 -10.06
N PHE A 21 35.95 -44.23 -10.01
CA PHE A 21 36.75 -43.57 -11.05
C PHE A 21 37.97 -42.82 -10.49
N ALA A 22 38.52 -43.26 -9.36
CA ALA A 22 39.78 -42.75 -8.81
C ALA A 22 41.02 -43.53 -9.31
N SER A 23 40.98 -44.06 -10.54
CA SER A 23 42.09 -44.85 -11.12
C SER A 23 42.56 -44.39 -12.51
N SER A 24 41.95 -43.38 -13.14
CA SER A 24 42.44 -42.87 -14.42
C SER A 24 42.69 -41.37 -14.35
N GLY A 25 43.95 -40.98 -14.54
CA GLY A 25 44.45 -39.62 -14.43
C GLY A 25 43.85 -38.70 -15.48
N SER A 26 42.70 -38.10 -15.16
CA SER A 26 42.07 -37.03 -15.93
C SER A 26 41.43 -36.04 -14.96
N TYR A 27 42.27 -35.28 -14.26
CA TYR A 27 41.85 -34.02 -13.69
C TYR A 27 41.59 -33.05 -14.85
N ASP A 28 40.35 -32.57 -15.02
CA ASP A 28 40.02 -31.13 -15.15
C ASP A 28 38.62 -30.83 -15.71
N SER A 29 37.87 -31.79 -16.28
CA SER A 29 36.61 -31.45 -16.99
C SER A 29 35.40 -31.18 -16.08
N GLY A 30 35.35 -31.76 -14.87
CA GLY A 30 34.20 -31.63 -13.95
C GLY A 30 34.23 -30.42 -13.01
N ALA A 31 35.36 -29.73 -12.88
CA ALA A 31 35.50 -28.55 -12.01
C ALA A 31 35.02 -27.26 -12.69
N ALA A 32 35.23 -27.16 -14.00
CA ALA A 32 34.80 -26.02 -14.80
C ALA A 32 33.26 -25.95 -14.94
N ALA A 33 32.61 -27.10 -15.18
CA ALA A 33 31.15 -27.21 -15.29
C ALA A 33 30.43 -26.90 -13.97
N ARG A 34 30.92 -27.41 -12.84
CA ARG A 34 30.37 -27.08 -11.51
C ARG A 34 30.54 -25.59 -11.17
N ARG A 35 31.69 -24.98 -11.49
CA ARG A 35 31.92 -23.54 -11.29
C ARG A 35 31.04 -22.66 -12.19
N SER A 36 30.67 -23.10 -13.38
CA SER A 36 29.80 -22.33 -14.28
C SER A 36 28.33 -22.41 -13.84
N GLU A 37 27.86 -23.57 -13.36
CA GLU A 37 26.53 -23.75 -12.75
C GLU A 37 26.37 -22.98 -11.43
N GLU A 38 27.36 -23.06 -10.53
CA GLU A 38 27.33 -22.33 -9.25
C GLU A 38 27.34 -20.81 -9.46
N LYS A 39 28.10 -20.33 -10.46
CA LYS A 39 28.08 -18.91 -10.86
C LYS A 39 26.75 -18.49 -11.48
N SER A 40 26.06 -19.35 -12.24
CA SER A 40 24.76 -18.98 -12.83
C SER A 40 23.67 -18.93 -11.77
N LEU A 41 23.64 -19.87 -10.82
CA LEU A 41 22.74 -19.87 -9.66
C LEU A 41 22.99 -18.68 -8.73
N ALA A 42 24.26 -18.32 -8.48
CA ALA A 42 24.61 -17.12 -7.73
C ALA A 42 24.24 -15.81 -8.45
N LYS A 43 24.23 -15.81 -9.79
CA LYS A 43 23.76 -14.68 -10.60
C LYS A 43 22.24 -14.56 -10.54
N GLN A 44 21.52 -15.68 -10.60
CA GLN A 44 20.07 -15.77 -10.43
C GLN A 44 19.60 -15.34 -9.04
N GLY A 45 20.23 -15.81 -7.96
CA GLY A 45 19.88 -15.39 -6.59
C GLY A 45 20.18 -13.92 -6.29
N LYS A 46 21.16 -13.30 -6.97
CA LYS A 46 21.43 -11.85 -6.88
C LYS A 46 20.38 -11.03 -7.62
N THR A 47 19.89 -11.51 -8.77
CA THR A 47 18.81 -10.86 -9.51
C THR A 47 17.47 -10.98 -8.79
N GLU A 48 17.19 -12.11 -8.13
CA GLU A 48 15.97 -12.32 -7.33
C GLU A 48 15.94 -11.41 -6.11
N LYS A 49 17.02 -11.34 -5.31
CA LYS A 49 17.11 -10.42 -4.16
C LYS A 49 17.01 -8.95 -4.54
N LYS A 50 17.50 -8.58 -5.73
CA LYS A 50 17.36 -7.21 -6.25
C LYS A 50 15.91 -6.93 -6.64
N ALA A 51 15.26 -7.86 -7.33
CA ALA A 51 13.85 -7.74 -7.70
C ALA A 51 12.92 -7.71 -6.47
N GLU A 52 13.21 -8.51 -5.46
CA GLU A 52 12.49 -8.52 -4.18
C GLU A 52 12.63 -7.19 -3.44
N LYS A 53 13.84 -6.63 -3.36
CA LYS A 53 14.08 -5.32 -2.73
C LYS A 53 13.35 -4.19 -3.45
N GLU A 54 13.27 -4.23 -4.78
CA GLU A 54 12.55 -3.22 -5.56
C GLU A 54 11.02 -3.38 -5.42
N ARG A 55 10.50 -4.62 -5.36
CA ARG A 55 9.09 -4.89 -5.06
C ARG A 55 8.68 -4.38 -3.68
N LEU A 56 9.50 -4.67 -2.66
CA LEU A 56 9.24 -4.23 -1.28
C LEU A 56 9.29 -2.70 -1.13
N LYS A 57 10.13 -2.02 -1.91
CA LYS A 57 10.13 -0.55 -1.98
C LYS A 57 8.88 0.00 -2.65
N ALA A 58 8.42 -0.62 -3.74
CA ALA A 58 7.21 -0.22 -4.43
C ALA A 58 5.97 -0.41 -3.55
N GLU A 59 5.90 -1.53 -2.82
CA GLU A 59 4.83 -1.82 -1.87
C GLU A 59 4.77 -0.80 -0.73
N LYS A 60 5.92 -0.52 -0.07
CA LYS A 60 6.00 0.50 0.98
C LYS A 60 5.63 1.91 0.49
N LYS A 61 5.96 2.22 -0.77
CA LYS A 61 5.58 3.50 -1.38
C LYS A 61 4.06 3.56 -1.58
N ALA A 62 3.46 2.51 -2.14
CA ALA A 62 2.02 2.44 -2.35
C ALA A 62 1.23 2.44 -1.03
N GLU A 63 1.73 1.76 0.01
CA GLU A 63 1.16 1.76 1.36
C GLU A 63 1.19 3.17 1.96
N LYS A 64 2.33 3.86 1.87
CA LYS A 64 2.46 5.25 2.35
C LYS A 64 1.52 6.21 1.63
N GLU A 65 1.34 6.05 0.32
CA GLU A 65 0.38 6.87 -0.46
C GLU A 65 -1.07 6.59 -0.06
N ARG A 66 -1.43 5.32 0.19
CA ARG A 66 -2.76 4.94 0.70
C ARG A 66 -3.04 5.51 2.08
N LEU A 67 -2.11 5.36 3.02
CA LEU A 67 -2.24 5.91 4.38
C LEU A 67 -2.39 7.43 4.34
N LYS A 68 -1.65 8.11 3.47
CA LYS A 68 -1.77 9.56 3.30
C LYS A 68 -3.14 9.97 2.76
N ALA A 69 -3.68 9.25 1.78
CA ALA A 69 -5.00 9.52 1.23
C ALA A 69 -6.12 9.27 2.27
N GLU A 70 -5.97 8.23 3.09
CA GLU A 70 -6.90 7.91 4.17
C GLU A 70 -6.87 8.96 5.29
N GLU A 71 -5.68 9.40 5.68
CA GLU A 71 -5.50 10.47 6.67
C GLU A 71 -6.09 11.80 6.18
N GLN A 72 -5.85 12.15 4.91
CA GLN A 72 -6.43 13.34 4.30
C GLN A 72 -7.96 13.28 4.26
N ALA A 73 -8.53 12.13 3.88
CA ALA A 73 -9.99 11.96 3.88
C ALA A 73 -10.59 12.07 5.30
N ALA A 74 -9.90 11.54 6.31
CA ALA A 74 -10.32 11.65 7.71
C ALA A 74 -10.21 13.09 8.23
N GLN A 75 -9.16 13.82 7.86
CA GLN A 75 -8.96 15.22 8.19
C GLN A 75 -10.05 16.10 7.57
N THR A 76 -10.27 15.98 6.25
CA THR A 76 -11.33 16.73 5.55
C THR A 76 -12.70 16.51 6.18
N LYS A 77 -13.03 15.26 6.56
CA LYS A 77 -14.30 14.96 7.23
C LYS A 77 -14.42 15.61 8.61
N THR A 78 -13.31 15.70 9.34
CA THR A 78 -13.27 16.35 10.66
C THR A 78 -13.42 17.86 10.52
N GLU A 79 -12.66 18.49 9.62
CA GLU A 79 -12.74 19.91 9.31
C GLU A 79 -14.15 20.32 8.86
N MET A 80 -14.77 19.56 7.95
CA MET A 80 -16.16 19.79 7.53
C MET A 80 -17.13 19.81 8.72
N LYS A 81 -16.97 18.86 9.66
CA LYS A 81 -17.83 18.76 10.84
C LYS A 81 -17.63 19.95 11.77
N GLU A 82 -16.39 20.38 11.97
CA GLU A 82 -16.05 21.55 12.79
C GLU A 82 -16.65 22.83 12.21
N HIS A 83 -16.46 23.09 10.91
CA HIS A 83 -17.06 24.23 10.23
C HIS A 83 -18.59 24.19 10.29
N TYR A 84 -19.20 23.02 10.08
CA TYR A 84 -20.66 22.88 10.16
C TYR A 84 -21.21 23.21 11.57
N ASN A 85 -20.57 22.68 12.60
CA ASN A 85 -20.96 22.93 13.99
C ASN A 85 -20.79 24.40 14.35
N LYS A 86 -19.66 25.00 13.99
CA LYS A 86 -19.38 26.42 14.22
C LYS A 86 -20.38 27.32 13.50
N GLY A 87 -20.75 26.99 12.26
CA GLY A 87 -21.83 27.67 11.54
C GLY A 87 -23.16 27.58 12.28
N SER A 88 -23.48 26.41 12.83
CA SER A 88 -24.70 26.18 13.63
C SER A 88 -24.72 26.99 14.94
N GLU A 89 -23.59 27.07 15.64
CA GLU A 89 -23.44 27.90 16.85
C GLU A 89 -23.58 29.39 16.53
N LEU A 90 -22.98 29.85 15.44
CA LEU A 90 -23.09 31.23 14.98
C LEU A 90 -24.53 31.57 14.56
N TYR A 91 -25.24 30.62 13.96
CA TYR A 91 -26.65 30.75 13.62
C TYR A 91 -27.51 30.90 14.87
N ALA A 92 -27.29 30.06 15.88
CA ALA A 92 -27.98 30.15 17.16
C ALA A 92 -27.68 31.48 17.89
N ALA A 93 -26.47 32.02 17.71
CA ALA A 93 -26.08 33.34 18.21
C ALA A 93 -26.62 34.53 17.37
N GLY A 94 -27.45 34.29 16.35
CA GLY A 94 -28.00 35.31 15.45
C GLY A 94 -26.99 35.91 14.47
N LYS A 95 -25.76 35.38 14.42
CA LYS A 95 -24.69 35.86 13.53
C LYS A 95 -24.78 35.20 12.16
N TYR A 96 -25.92 35.35 11.49
CA TYR A 96 -26.25 34.65 10.24
C TYR A 96 -25.22 34.83 9.12
N LYS A 97 -24.65 36.03 8.94
CA LYS A 97 -23.60 36.27 7.92
C LYS A 97 -22.34 35.43 8.17
N LYS A 98 -21.96 35.24 9.43
CA LYS A 98 -20.79 34.43 9.79
C LYS A 98 -21.12 32.94 9.69
N ALA A 99 -22.33 32.55 10.08
CA ALA A 99 -22.81 31.17 9.92
C ALA A 99 -22.76 30.70 8.46
N ILE A 100 -23.22 31.56 7.54
CA ILE A 100 -23.18 31.28 6.09
C ILE A 100 -21.75 31.03 5.62
N LYS A 101 -20.79 31.87 6.03
CA LYS A 101 -19.38 31.68 5.65
C LYS A 101 -18.85 30.32 6.10
N GLU A 102 -19.08 29.93 7.35
CA GLU A 102 -18.62 28.63 7.84
C GLU A 102 -19.25 27.46 7.08
N TRP A 103 -20.52 27.55 6.69
CA TRP A 103 -21.16 26.52 5.86
C TRP A 103 -20.72 26.54 4.40
N GLU A 104 -20.29 27.69 3.87
CA GLU A 104 -19.68 27.81 2.55
C GLU A 104 -18.33 27.07 2.52
N GLU A 105 -17.49 27.17 3.55
CA GLU A 105 -16.25 26.38 3.68
C GLU A 105 -16.54 24.85 3.62
N VAL A 106 -17.62 24.39 4.27
CA VAL A 106 -18.05 22.98 4.17
C VAL A 106 -18.42 22.60 2.73
N LEU A 107 -19.03 23.52 1.98
CA LEU A 107 -19.39 23.30 0.58
C LEU A 107 -18.21 23.39 -0.39
N GLU A 108 -17.12 24.07 -0.02
CA GLU A 108 -15.87 24.02 -0.77
C GLU A 108 -15.21 22.64 -0.66
N LEU A 109 -15.31 22.00 0.51
CA LEU A 109 -14.79 20.66 0.77
C LEU A 109 -15.71 19.55 0.22
N ASP A 110 -17.02 19.68 0.46
CA ASP A 110 -18.06 18.78 -0.06
C ASP A 110 -19.19 19.60 -0.71
N PRO A 111 -19.10 19.83 -2.04
CA PRO A 111 -20.14 20.54 -2.79
C PRO A 111 -21.52 19.86 -2.75
N GLN A 112 -21.59 18.60 -2.33
CA GLN A 112 -22.83 17.82 -2.24
C GLN A 112 -23.42 17.81 -0.82
N HIS A 113 -22.81 18.51 0.15
CA HIS A 113 -23.27 18.54 1.53
C HIS A 113 -24.62 19.28 1.68
N GLN A 114 -25.72 18.53 1.58
CA GLN A 114 -27.08 19.07 1.56
C GLN A 114 -27.42 19.86 2.82
N GLN A 115 -26.99 19.39 3.99
CA GLN A 115 -27.25 20.06 5.27
C GLN A 115 -26.67 21.48 5.31
N SER A 116 -25.50 21.72 4.73
CA SER A 116 -24.92 23.08 4.66
C SER A 116 -25.75 23.98 3.76
N LYS A 117 -26.20 23.47 2.60
CA LYS A 117 -27.07 24.23 1.67
C LYS A 117 -28.36 24.66 2.33
N ASP A 118 -29.05 23.72 2.97
CA ASP A 118 -30.32 23.99 3.65
C ASP A 118 -30.14 25.01 4.79
N SER A 119 -29.02 24.90 5.52
CA SER A 119 -28.71 25.81 6.63
C SER A 119 -28.40 27.23 6.14
N ILE A 120 -27.62 27.36 5.06
CA ILE A 120 -27.36 28.64 4.39
C ILE A 120 -28.67 29.29 3.93
N GLU A 121 -29.57 28.53 3.32
CA GLU A 121 -30.86 29.06 2.86
C GLU A 121 -31.68 29.62 4.04
N LYS A 122 -31.75 28.88 5.16
CA LYS A 122 -32.43 29.34 6.38
C LYS A 122 -31.80 30.61 6.95
N ALA A 123 -30.48 30.68 7.01
CA ALA A 123 -29.77 31.88 7.46
C ALA A 123 -29.95 33.08 6.55
N ARG A 124 -30.01 32.87 5.22
CA ARG A 124 -30.28 33.94 4.25
C ARG A 124 -31.70 34.50 4.43
N LYS A 125 -32.70 33.64 4.67
CA LYS A 125 -34.07 34.08 4.99
C LYS A 125 -34.10 34.92 6.26
N LYS A 126 -33.42 34.47 7.31
CA LYS A 126 -33.31 35.21 8.59
C LYS A 126 -32.54 36.52 8.53
N LEU A 127 -31.76 36.74 7.48
CA LEU A 127 -31.06 38.00 7.21
C LEU A 127 -31.94 39.04 6.50
N GLN A 128 -33.00 38.58 5.84
CA GLN A 128 -33.94 39.41 5.08
C GLN A 128 -35.21 39.75 5.86
N GLU A 129 -35.44 39.05 6.98
CA GLU A 129 -36.49 39.34 7.98
C GLU A 129 -36.06 40.49 8.89
#